data_AF-A0A7S2FQL4-F1
#
_entry.id   AF-A0A7S2FQL4-F1
#
_cell.length_a   1.000
_cell.length_b   1.000
_cell.length_c   1.000
_cell.angle_alpha   90.00
_cell.angle_beta   90.00
_cell.angle_gamma   90.00
#
_symmetry.space_group_name_H-M   'P 1'
#
loop_
_entity.id
_entity.type
_entity.pdbx_description
1 polymer ?
#
loop_
_entity_poly.entity_id
_entity_poly.type
_entity_poly.pdbx_seq_one_letter_code
_entity_poly.pdbx_strand_id
1 'polypeptide(L)'
;EGLLRAILDHNKKVQEAACSAFATLEEDAGKILAPYLGPILTTLMAAYAKYQQKNALLLYDAIGTLADAVGPVLALPEHSSVLLPPLLNEWNRITDDDKSLFPLLECFTSIAQALGAGFAEYAAAVLARCIALIERTLHAPQQHEGEGWGGSVEKECV
;
A
#
# COMPACT_ATOMS: atom_id res chain seq x y z
N GLU A 1 4.38 -23.18 -3.22
CA GLU A 1 2.92 -22.95 -3.38
C GLU A 1 2.15 -22.75 -2.06
N GLY A 2 2.59 -23.30 -0.92
CA GLY A 2 1.83 -23.21 0.34
C GLY A 2 1.54 -21.77 0.81
N LEU A 3 2.52 -20.86 0.70
CA LEU A 3 2.39 -19.47 1.16
C LEU A 3 1.41 -18.65 0.30
N LEU A 4 1.56 -18.69 -1.03
CA LEU A 4 0.63 -18.03 -1.96
C LEU A 4 -0.82 -18.53 -1.80
N ARG A 5 -1.00 -19.83 -1.54
CA ARG A 5 -2.32 -20.38 -1.23
C ARG A 5 -2.88 -19.83 0.09
N ALA A 6 -2.04 -19.65 1.10
CA ALA A 6 -2.44 -19.11 2.40
C ALA A 6 -2.82 -17.62 2.34
N ILE A 7 -2.21 -16.83 1.43
CA ILE A 7 -2.64 -15.46 1.15
C ILE A 7 -4.11 -15.43 0.71
N LEU A 8 -4.57 -16.44 -0.03
CA LEU A 8 -5.96 -16.55 -0.50
C LEU A 8 -6.89 -17.26 0.48
N ASP A 9 -6.48 -17.54 1.72
CA ASP A 9 -7.29 -18.27 2.70
C ASP A 9 -8.61 -17.54 3.02
N HIS A 10 -9.61 -18.22 3.57
CA HIS A 10 -10.87 -17.60 4.01
C HIS A 10 -10.77 -17.01 5.41
N ASN A 11 -9.81 -17.47 6.22
CA ASN A 11 -9.59 -16.99 7.56
C ASN A 11 -8.70 -15.74 7.57
N LYS A 12 -9.25 -14.63 8.08
CA LYS A 12 -8.55 -13.34 8.15
C LYS A 12 -7.22 -13.39 8.91
N LYS A 13 -7.10 -14.25 9.92
CA LYS A 13 -5.84 -14.43 10.66
C LYS A 13 -4.79 -15.18 9.86
N VAL A 14 -5.21 -16.11 9.01
CA VAL A 14 -4.31 -16.82 8.08
C VAL A 14 -3.83 -15.88 6.99
N GLN A 15 -4.74 -15.06 6.44
CA GLN A 15 -4.40 -13.99 5.48
C GLN A 15 -3.35 -13.03 6.04
N GLU A 16 -3.58 -12.51 7.25
CA GLU A 16 -2.64 -11.60 7.95
C GLU A 16 -1.28 -12.26 8.16
N ALA A 17 -1.24 -13.47 8.74
CA ALA A 17 0.01 -14.20 8.94
C ALA A 17 0.73 -14.52 7.63
N ALA A 18 -0.01 -14.87 6.57
CA ALA A 18 0.54 -15.19 5.27
C ALA A 18 1.13 -13.95 4.57
N CYS A 19 0.44 -12.79 4.62
CA CYS A 19 0.97 -11.55 4.07
C CYS A 19 2.22 -11.11 4.81
N SER A 20 2.24 -11.14 6.15
CA SER A 20 3.45 -10.78 6.91
C SER A 20 4.61 -11.73 6.62
N ALA A 21 4.37 -13.05 6.57
CA ALA A 21 5.41 -14.01 6.21
C ALA A 21 5.89 -13.85 4.76
N PHE A 22 5.02 -13.39 3.86
CA PHE A 22 5.37 -13.09 2.48
C PHE A 22 6.24 -11.83 2.38
N ALA A 23 5.91 -10.75 3.08
CA ALA A 23 6.74 -9.55 3.14
C ALA A 23 8.17 -9.85 3.62
N THR A 24 8.33 -10.66 4.68
CA THR A 24 9.66 -11.12 5.12
C THR A 24 10.39 -11.93 4.04
N LEU A 25 9.67 -12.79 3.31
CA LEU A 25 10.26 -13.54 2.21
C LEU A 25 10.74 -12.61 1.08
N GLU A 26 10.01 -11.55 0.79
CA GLU A 26 10.37 -10.56 -0.24
C GLU A 26 11.64 -9.80 0.09
N GLU A 27 11.78 -9.37 1.35
CA GLU A 27 12.99 -8.71 1.85
C GLU A 27 14.23 -9.62 1.72
N ASP A 28 14.09 -10.90 2.08
CA ASP A 28 15.20 -11.87 2.04
C ASP A 28 15.52 -12.35 0.61
N ALA A 29 14.51 -12.61 -0.21
CA ALA A 29 14.70 -13.16 -1.56
C ALA A 29 15.06 -12.08 -2.58
N GLY A 30 14.52 -10.86 -2.42
CA GLY A 30 14.74 -9.73 -3.31
C GLY A 30 14.54 -10.10 -4.79
N LYS A 31 15.57 -9.84 -5.59
CA LYS A 31 15.59 -10.07 -7.05
C LYS A 31 15.40 -11.53 -7.46
N ILE A 32 15.61 -12.50 -6.57
CA ILE A 32 15.41 -13.93 -6.85
C ILE A 32 13.93 -14.23 -7.13
N LEU A 33 13.01 -13.35 -6.72
CA LEU A 33 11.59 -13.48 -6.99
C LEU A 33 11.19 -13.20 -8.45
N ALA A 34 12.04 -12.56 -9.25
CA ALA A 34 11.71 -12.14 -10.62
C ALA A 34 11.14 -13.28 -11.51
N PRO A 35 11.69 -14.52 -11.51
CA PRO A 35 11.12 -15.63 -12.30
C PRO A 35 9.73 -16.10 -11.85
N TYR A 36 9.32 -15.73 -10.63
CA TYR A 36 8.05 -16.13 -10.01
C TYR A 36 7.03 -14.98 -9.97
N LEU A 37 7.37 -13.82 -10.55
CA LEU A 37 6.59 -12.59 -10.39
C LEU A 37 5.16 -12.71 -10.96
N GLY A 38 4.96 -13.34 -12.12
CA GLY A 38 3.63 -13.52 -12.70
C GLY A 38 2.63 -14.23 -11.77
N PRO A 39 2.93 -15.44 -11.26
CA PRO A 39 2.09 -16.14 -10.29
C PRO A 39 1.89 -15.37 -8.97
N ILE A 40 2.92 -14.64 -8.50
CA ILE A 40 2.84 -13.82 -7.29
C ILE A 40 1.83 -12.69 -7.51
N LEU A 41 1.98 -11.89 -8.56
CA LEU A 41 1.10 -10.76 -8.87
C LEU A 41 -0.35 -11.22 -9.06
N THR A 42 -0.56 -12.33 -9.77
CA THR A 42 -1.90 -12.92 -9.95
C THR A 42 -2.53 -13.26 -8.59
N THR A 43 -1.75 -13.81 -7.66
CA THR A 43 -2.20 -14.15 -6.32
C THR A 43 -2.52 -12.90 -5.50
N LEU A 44 -1.64 -11.90 -5.49
CA LEU A 44 -1.86 -10.66 -4.74
C LEU A 44 -3.10 -9.92 -5.26
N MET A 45 -3.32 -9.87 -6.58
CA MET A 45 -4.50 -9.24 -7.17
C MET A 45 -5.80 -10.01 -6.89
N ALA A 46 -5.73 -11.34 -6.81
CA ALA A 46 -6.87 -12.15 -6.36
C ALA A 46 -7.17 -11.93 -4.86
N ALA A 47 -6.14 -11.75 -4.04
CA ALA A 47 -6.27 -11.42 -2.61
C ALA A 47 -6.90 -10.04 -2.43
N TYR A 48 -6.47 -9.06 -3.24
CA TYR A 48 -6.98 -7.69 -3.25
C TYR A 48 -8.50 -7.65 -3.40
N ALA A 49 -9.05 -8.43 -4.34
CA ALA A 49 -10.49 -8.52 -4.55
C ALA A 49 -11.28 -9.16 -3.38
N LYS A 50 -10.58 -9.88 -2.48
CA LYS A 50 -11.19 -10.63 -1.37
C LYS A 50 -11.02 -9.95 -0.01
N TYR A 51 -9.95 -9.18 0.15
CA TYR A 51 -9.55 -8.65 1.45
C TYR A 51 -10.50 -7.54 1.92
N GLN A 52 -10.72 -7.51 3.24
CA GLN A 52 -11.43 -6.41 3.89
C GLN A 52 -10.42 -5.39 4.41
N GLN A 53 -10.89 -4.18 4.71
CA GLN A 53 -10.08 -3.00 5.02
C GLN A 53 -8.77 -3.28 5.79
N LYS A 54 -8.81 -3.92 6.96
CA LYS A 54 -7.59 -4.21 7.75
C LYS A 54 -6.52 -4.99 6.96
N ASN A 55 -6.92 -6.07 6.28
CA ASN A 55 -5.99 -6.94 5.57
C ASN A 55 -5.55 -6.32 4.23
N ALA A 56 -6.39 -5.47 3.62
CA ALA A 56 -6.01 -4.74 2.41
C ALA A 56 -4.79 -3.83 2.65
N LEU A 57 -4.64 -3.25 3.86
CA LEU A 57 -3.47 -2.45 4.19
C LEU A 57 -2.17 -3.27 4.18
N LEU A 58 -2.20 -4.48 4.75
CA LEU A 58 -1.06 -5.41 4.73
C LEU A 58 -0.72 -5.85 3.31
N LEU A 59 -1.73 -5.91 2.44
CA LEU A 59 -1.53 -6.28 1.05
C LEU A 59 -0.84 -5.16 0.25
N TYR A 60 -1.17 -3.90 0.52
CA TYR A 60 -0.46 -2.76 -0.09
C TYR A 60 1.01 -2.72 0.30
N ASP A 61 1.30 -2.99 1.57
CA ASP A 61 2.67 -3.11 2.10
C ASP A 61 3.44 -4.22 1.36
N ALA A 62 2.89 -5.44 1.30
CA ALA A 62 3.49 -6.54 0.55
C ALA A 62 3.71 -6.20 -0.94
N ILE A 63 2.76 -5.54 -1.61
CA ILE A 63 2.94 -5.11 -2.99
C ILE A 63 4.07 -4.08 -3.13
N GLY A 64 4.18 -3.14 -2.18
CA GLY A 64 5.26 -2.15 -2.15
C GLY A 64 6.63 -2.81 -2.01
N THR A 65 6.76 -3.70 -1.02
CA THR A 65 7.98 -4.48 -0.77
C THR A 65 8.36 -5.34 -1.98
N LEU A 66 7.38 -5.97 -2.64
CA LEU A 66 7.61 -6.70 -3.90
C LEU A 66 8.20 -5.78 -4.98
N ALA A 67 7.62 -4.60 -5.15
CA ALA A 67 8.04 -3.63 -6.16
C ALA A 67 9.48 -3.19 -5.90
N ASP A 68 9.83 -2.90 -4.66
CA ASP A 68 11.19 -2.54 -4.26
C ASP A 68 12.18 -3.71 -4.46
N ALA A 69 11.75 -4.94 -4.20
CA ALA A 69 12.55 -6.15 -4.39
C ALA A 69 12.87 -6.46 -5.86
N VAL A 70 11.88 -6.37 -6.76
CA VAL A 70 12.03 -6.78 -8.17
C VAL A 70 12.39 -5.63 -9.11
N GLY A 71 12.11 -4.39 -8.71
CA GLY A 71 12.48 -3.17 -9.43
C GLY A 71 11.99 -3.15 -10.89
N PRO A 72 12.84 -2.79 -11.86
CA PRO A 72 12.46 -2.60 -13.27
C PRO A 72 11.78 -3.80 -13.95
N VAL A 73 11.93 -5.01 -13.42
CA VAL A 73 11.22 -6.19 -13.93
C VAL A 73 9.70 -6.00 -13.85
N LEU A 74 9.21 -5.24 -12.86
CA LEU A 74 7.80 -4.91 -12.71
C LEU A 74 7.25 -4.06 -13.87
N ALA A 75 8.12 -3.32 -14.57
CA ALA A 75 7.73 -2.48 -15.70
C ALA A 75 7.37 -3.27 -16.96
N LEU A 76 7.75 -4.56 -17.03
CA LEU A 76 7.43 -5.40 -18.17
C LEU A 76 5.91 -5.51 -18.36
N PRO A 77 5.38 -5.41 -19.59
CA PRO A 77 3.94 -5.38 -19.85
C PRO A 77 3.17 -6.54 -19.22
N GLU A 78 3.73 -7.74 -19.22
CA GLU A 78 3.12 -8.93 -18.61
C GLU A 78 2.92 -8.83 -17.09
N HIS A 79 3.65 -7.95 -16.41
CA HIS A 79 3.54 -7.71 -14.97
C HIS A 79 2.68 -6.47 -14.69
N SER A 80 3.00 -5.35 -15.35
CA SER A 80 2.31 -4.08 -15.12
C SER A 80 0.84 -4.12 -15.53
N SER A 81 0.48 -4.88 -16.57
CA SER A 81 -0.93 -5.03 -17.00
C SER A 81 -1.79 -5.78 -15.99
N VAL A 82 -1.18 -6.59 -15.11
CA VAL A 82 -1.89 -7.31 -14.04
C VAL A 82 -2.07 -6.41 -12.82
N LEU A 83 -1.03 -5.65 -12.48
CA LEU A 83 -0.95 -4.89 -11.23
C LEU A 83 -1.63 -3.52 -11.30
N LEU A 84 -1.37 -2.73 -12.35
CA LEU A 84 -1.75 -1.32 -12.36
C LEU A 84 -3.26 -1.07 -12.48
N PRO A 85 -4.01 -1.74 -13.38
CA PRO A 85 -5.44 -1.45 -13.54
C PRO A 85 -6.26 -1.56 -12.23
N PRO A 86 -6.15 -2.62 -11.41
CA PRO A 86 -6.92 -2.71 -10.17
C PRO A 86 -6.52 -1.63 -9.14
N LEU A 87 -5.23 -1.30 -9.01
CA LEU A 87 -4.77 -0.28 -8.08
C LEU A 87 -5.16 1.14 -8.50
N LEU A 88 -5.11 1.44 -9.80
CA LEU A 88 -5.56 2.73 -10.33
C LEU A 88 -7.08 2.90 -10.26
N ASN A 89 -7.84 1.82 -10.42
CA ASN A 89 -9.28 1.86 -10.18
C ASN A 89 -9.57 2.19 -8.72
N GLU A 90 -8.83 1.59 -7.79
CA GLU A 90 -8.97 1.89 -6.37
C GLU A 90 -8.56 3.32 -6.02
N TRP A 91 -7.44 3.78 -6.58
CA TRP A 91 -7.00 5.17 -6.49
C TRP A 91 -8.15 6.11 -6.81
N ASN A 92 -8.80 5.93 -7.96
CA ASN A 92 -9.91 6.79 -8.37
C ASN A 92 -11.17 6.63 -7.50
N ARG A 93 -11.31 5.50 -6.78
CA ARG A 93 -12.48 5.20 -5.95
C ARG A 93 -12.35 5.74 -4.52
N ILE A 94 -11.17 5.64 -3.91
CA ILE A 94 -10.91 6.11 -2.55
C ILE A 94 -11.04 7.64 -2.50
N THR A 95 -11.74 8.17 -1.50
CA THR A 95 -11.89 9.62 -1.32
C THR A 95 -10.67 10.22 -0.62
N ASP A 96 -10.48 11.53 -0.77
CA ASP A 96 -9.32 12.23 -0.21
C ASP A 96 -9.35 12.31 1.34
N ASP A 97 -10.49 12.04 1.97
CA ASP A 97 -10.65 12.05 3.43
C ASP A 97 -10.51 10.65 4.06
N ASP A 98 -10.39 9.61 3.23
CA ASP A 98 -10.26 8.23 3.69
C ASP A 98 -8.80 7.93 4.05
N LYS A 99 -8.55 7.52 5.30
CA LYS A 99 -7.21 7.18 5.80
C LYS A 99 -6.59 5.96 5.12
N SER A 100 -7.39 5.12 4.44
CA SER A 100 -6.88 4.02 3.62
C SER A 100 -6.13 4.50 2.36
N LEU A 101 -6.21 5.80 2.04
CA LEU A 101 -5.42 6.40 0.97
C LEU A 101 -3.91 6.40 1.27
N PHE A 102 -3.50 6.54 2.53
CA PHE A 102 -2.07 6.65 2.86
C PHE A 102 -1.29 5.37 2.54
N PRO A 103 -1.75 4.16 2.91
CA PRO A 103 -1.05 2.93 2.53
C PRO A 103 -1.03 2.70 1.02
N LEU A 104 -2.08 3.14 0.29
CA LEU A 104 -2.10 3.07 -1.17
C LEU A 104 -1.08 4.04 -1.80
N LEU A 105 -0.94 5.25 -1.25
CA LEU A 105 0.09 6.23 -1.67
C LEU A 105 1.51 5.72 -1.45
N GLU A 106 1.75 5.08 -0.31
CA GLU A 106 3.04 4.46 0.02
C GLU A 106 3.36 3.34 -0.98
N CYS A 107 2.40 2.44 -1.22
CA CYS A 107 2.50 1.40 -2.23
C CYS A 107 2.76 1.97 -3.64
N PHE A 108 2.06 3.02 -4.05
CA PHE A 108 2.31 3.69 -5.33
C PHE A 108 3.70 4.32 -5.42
N THR A 109 4.29 4.73 -4.31
CA THR A 109 5.64 5.29 -4.29
C THR A 109 6.65 4.23 -4.72
N SER A 110 6.62 3.04 -4.12
CA SER A 110 7.48 1.91 -4.50
C SER A 110 7.20 1.44 -5.93
N ILE A 111 5.93 1.36 -6.35
CA ILE A 111 5.56 0.99 -7.73
C ILE A 111 6.11 2.01 -8.74
N ALA A 112 5.93 3.31 -8.51
CA ALA A 112 6.40 4.34 -9.43
C ALA A 112 7.92 4.31 -9.58
N GLN A 113 8.65 4.06 -8.48
CA GLN A 113 10.11 3.89 -8.51
C GLN A 113 10.52 2.65 -9.30
N ALA A 114 9.86 1.50 -9.07
CA ALA A 114 10.13 0.26 -9.77
C ALA A 114 9.84 0.35 -11.28
N LEU A 115 8.76 1.04 -11.67
CA LEU A 115 8.37 1.21 -13.07
C LEU A 115 9.21 2.24 -13.81
N GLY A 116 9.70 3.27 -13.12
CA GLY A 116 10.43 4.39 -13.71
C GLY A 116 9.64 5.01 -14.87
N ALA A 117 10.25 5.07 -16.06
CA ALA A 117 9.60 5.62 -17.26
C ALA A 117 8.31 4.87 -17.65
N GLY A 118 8.15 3.60 -17.26
CA GLY A 118 6.91 2.84 -17.48
C GLY A 118 5.69 3.41 -16.75
N PHE A 119 5.88 4.29 -15.76
CA PHE A 119 4.80 4.95 -15.05
C PHE A 119 4.29 6.24 -15.73
N ALA A 120 4.92 6.67 -16.82
CA ALA A 120 4.68 7.99 -17.43
C ALA A 120 3.21 8.24 -17.83
N GLU A 121 2.50 7.21 -18.29
CA GLU A 121 1.08 7.30 -18.67
C GLU A 121 0.17 7.69 -17.49
N TYR A 122 0.55 7.33 -16.27
CA TYR A 122 -0.24 7.53 -15.05
C TYR A 122 0.23 8.73 -14.22
N ALA A 123 1.49 9.12 -14.41
CA ALA A 123 2.17 10.11 -13.59
C ALA A 123 1.40 11.44 -13.48
N ALA A 124 0.83 11.94 -14.58
CA ALA A 124 0.13 13.22 -14.58
C ALA A 124 -1.11 13.21 -13.67
N ALA A 125 -1.94 12.17 -13.74
CA ALA A 125 -3.16 12.06 -12.95
C ALA A 125 -2.86 11.84 -11.46
N VAL A 126 -1.87 10.99 -11.16
CA VAL A 126 -1.44 10.71 -9.78
C VAL A 126 -0.84 11.97 -9.16
N LEU A 127 0.07 12.65 -9.85
CA LEU A 127 0.71 13.87 -9.37
C LEU A 127 -0.30 15.00 -9.13
N ALA A 128 -1.25 15.20 -10.05
CA ALA A 128 -2.27 16.24 -9.92
C ALA A 128 -3.07 16.08 -8.63
N ARG A 129 -3.46 14.84 -8.29
CA ARG A 129 -4.18 14.57 -7.04
C ARG A 129 -3.27 14.73 -5.81
N CYS A 130 -2.00 14.30 -5.87
CA CYS A 130 -1.05 14.55 -4.77
C CYS A 130 -0.88 16.04 -4.48
N ILE A 131 -0.80 16.89 -5.52
CA ILE A 131 -0.73 18.35 -5.37
C ILE A 131 -2.01 18.88 -4.71
N ALA A 132 -3.18 18.47 -5.20
CA ALA A 132 -4.46 18.89 -4.62
C ALA A 132 -4.60 18.51 -3.14
N LEU A 133 -4.13 17.32 -2.75
CA LEU A 133 -4.09 16.88 -1.35
C LEU A 133 -3.23 17.81 -0.49
N ILE A 134 -2.01 18.14 -0.96
CA ILE A 134 -1.09 19.04 -0.26
C ILE A 134 -1.70 20.44 -0.12
N GLU A 135 -2.24 21.01 -1.20
CA GLU A 135 -2.87 22.32 -1.18
C GLU A 135 -4.03 22.36 -0.17
N ARG A 136 -4.90 21.35 -0.19
CA ARG A 136 -6.02 21.25 0.73
C ARG A 136 -5.56 21.18 2.19
N THR A 137 -4.51 20.42 2.48
CA THR A 137 -3.95 20.34 3.85
C THR A 137 -3.32 21.66 4.29
N LEU A 138 -2.62 22.37 3.40
CA LEU A 138 -2.00 23.67 3.71
C LEU A 138 -3.05 24.78 3.94
N HIS A 139 -4.21 24.70 3.27
CA HIS A 139 -5.30 25.66 3.39
C HIS A 139 -6.36 25.27 4.43
N ALA A 140 -6.29 24.06 5.00
CA ALA A 140 -7.18 23.64 6.07
C ALA A 140 -6.91 24.48 7.33
N PRO A 141 -7.92 25.11 7.96
CA PRO A 141 -7.73 25.78 9.23
C PRO A 141 -7.23 24.76 10.26
N GLN A 142 -6.14 25.07 10.98
CA GLN A 142 -5.61 24.20 12.02
C GLN A 142 -6.66 24.01 13.13
N GLN A 143 -7.40 22.91 13.08
CA GLN A 143 -8.21 22.46 14.21
C GLN A 143 -7.26 21.86 15.24
N HIS A 144 -6.73 22.70 16.11
CA HIS A 144 -6.03 22.31 17.32
C HIS A 144 -7.05 21.69 18.27
N GLU A 145 -7.18 20.36 18.30
CA GLU A 145 -7.78 19.68 19.45
C GLU A 145 -6.75 19.69 20.58
N GLY A 146 -6.93 20.63 21.49
CA GLY A 146 -6.27 20.60 22.79
C GLY A 146 -6.77 19.40 23.58
N GLU A 147 -6.03 18.29 23.54
CA GLU A 147 -6.11 17.28 24.59
C GLU A 147 -5.41 17.84 25.83
N GLY A 148 -6.23 18.34 26.76
CA GLY A 148 -5.80 18.86 28.04
C GLY A 148 -5.08 17.80 28.86
N TRP A 149 -3.78 17.97 29.03
CA TRP A 149 -3.09 17.49 30.22
C TRP A 149 -3.32 18.51 31.34
N GLY A 150 -4.52 18.45 31.93
CA GLY A 150 -4.78 19.04 33.24
C GLY A 150 -3.98 18.25 34.27
N GLY A 151 -2.80 18.76 34.60
CA GLY A 151 -1.96 18.22 35.67
C GLY A 151 -2.71 18.28 37.00
N SER A 152 -3.15 17.13 37.49
CA SER A 152 -3.51 16.94 38.88
C SER A 152 -2.25 16.90 39.73
N VAL A 153 -1.76 18.05 40.24
CA VAL A 153 -1.11 18.15 41.56
C VAL A 153 -1.14 19.61 42.03
N GLU A 154 -2.22 20.04 42.67
CA GLU A 154 -2.16 21.09 43.69
C GLU A 154 -3.22 20.77 44.75
N LYS A 155 -2.78 20.17 45.86
CA LYS A 155 -3.39 20.23 47.19
C LYS A 155 -2.46 19.52 48.19
N GLU A 156 -1.53 20.28 48.76
CA GLU A 156 -1.13 20.21 50.18
C GLU A 156 -0.01 21.23 50.45
N CYS A 157 -0.42 22.43 50.85
CA CYS A 157 0.33 23.29 51.76
C CYS A 157 -0.60 24.43 52.22
N VAL A 158 -1.28 24.20 53.34
CA VAL A 158 -1.55 25.09 54.51
C VAL A 158 -2.55 24.37 55.40
#